data_AF-A0A661SAE9-F1
#
_entry.id   AF-A0A661SAE9-F1
#
_cell.length_a   1.000
_cell.length_b   1.000
_cell.length_c   1.000
_cell.angle_alpha   90.00
_cell.angle_beta   90.00
_cell.angle_gamma   90.00
#
_symmetry.space_group_name_H-M   'P 1'
#
loop_
_entity.id
_entity.type
_entity.pdbx_description
1 polymer ?
#
loop_
_entity_poly.entity_id
_entity_poly.type
_entity_poly.pdbx_seq_one_letter_code
_entity_poly.pdbx_strand_id
1 'polypeptide(L)'
;MPFAVIRALEIIGEAAKHIPDEFRSGNPDIPWKELAGMRDILIHRYFGVDPETVWTVVKEEIPQFRPLPEKILKEYEDETDRRNQKDTERS
;
A
#
# COMPACT_ATOMS: atom_id res chain seq x y z
N MET A 1 16.37 2.49 17.23
CA MET A 1 15.13 3.14 16.75
C MET A 1 14.88 3.09 15.22
N PRO A 2 15.79 2.66 14.31
CA PRO A 2 15.44 2.53 12.89
C PRO A 2 14.72 1.21 12.53
N PHE A 3 14.93 0.14 13.30
CA PHE A 3 14.39 -1.20 12.99
C PHE A 3 12.86 -1.27 12.91
N ALA A 4 12.13 -0.58 13.78
CA ALA A 4 10.66 -0.58 13.75
C ALA A 4 10.11 0.08 12.47
N VAL A 5 10.78 1.15 12.01
CA VAL A 5 10.39 1.89 10.80
C VAL A 5 10.70 1.06 9.55
N ILE A 6 11.91 0.49 9.48
CA ILE A 6 12.30 -0.42 8.40
C ILE A 6 11.32 -1.59 8.31
N ARG A 7 10.96 -2.19 9.45
CA ARG A 7 10.00 -3.30 9.48
C ARG A 7 8.62 -2.89 8.98
N ALA A 8 8.15 -1.68 9.30
CA ALA A 8 6.89 -1.18 8.79
C ALA A 8 6.91 -1.02 7.26
N LEU A 9 8.00 -0.49 6.70
CA LEU A 9 8.18 -0.36 5.25
C LEU A 9 8.23 -1.73 4.55
N GLU A 10 8.90 -2.72 5.15
CA GLU A 10 8.90 -4.09 4.64
C GLU A 10 7.49 -4.69 4.57
N ILE A 11 6.67 -4.46 5.61
CA ILE A 11 5.28 -4.94 5.65
C ILE A 11 4.45 -4.29 4.55
N ILE A 12 4.60 -2.97 4.33
CA ILE A 12 3.91 -2.26 3.25
C ILE A 12 4.29 -2.84 1.90
N GLY A 13 5.59 -3.05 1.65
CA GLY A 13 6.05 -3.61 0.38
C GLY A 13 5.62 -5.06 0.17
N GLU A 14 5.59 -5.88 1.22
CA GLU A 14 5.07 -7.25 1.15
C GLU A 14 3.57 -7.27 0.85
N ALA A 15 2.80 -6.40 1.49
CA ALA A 15 1.37 -6.27 1.22
C ALA A 15 1.13 -5.86 -0.24
N ALA A 16 1.84 -4.84 -0.74
CA ALA A 16 1.75 -4.39 -2.13
C ALA A 16 2.04 -5.51 -3.15
N LYS A 17 3.02 -6.38 -2.86
CA LYS A 17 3.37 -7.52 -3.71
C LYS A 17 2.30 -8.61 -3.76
N HIS A 18 1.51 -8.78 -2.70
CA HIS A 18 0.45 -9.79 -2.61
C HIS A 18 -0.88 -9.33 -3.22
N ILE A 19 -1.00 -8.06 -3.61
CA ILE A 19 -2.18 -7.58 -4.33
C ILE A 19 -2.20 -8.18 -5.75
N PRO A 20 -3.32 -8.76 -6.22
CA PRO A 20 -3.44 -9.32 -7.57
C PRO A 20 -3.08 -8.31 -8.67
N ASP A 21 -2.52 -8.80 -9.77
CA ASP A 21 -2.11 -7.95 -10.90
C ASP A 21 -3.29 -7.20 -11.53
N GLU A 22 -4.47 -7.85 -11.57
CA GLU A 22 -5.70 -7.25 -12.11
C GLU A 22 -6.11 -6.03 -11.30
N PHE A 23 -6.02 -6.12 -9.97
CA PHE A 23 -6.35 -5.01 -9.08
C PHE A 23 -5.33 -3.87 -9.19
N ARG A 24 -4.04 -4.21 -9.26
CA ARG A 24 -2.96 -3.21 -9.44
C ARG A 24 -3.10 -2.48 -10.77
N SER A 25 -3.45 -3.20 -11.83
CA SER A 25 -3.68 -2.64 -13.17
C SER A 25 -4.88 -1.70 -13.21
N GLY A 26 -5.90 -1.96 -12.38
CA GLY A 26 -7.05 -1.07 -12.21
C GLY A 26 -6.79 0.17 -11.36
N ASN A 27 -5.67 0.22 -10.61
CA ASN A 27 -5.32 1.31 -9.70
C ASN A 27 -3.88 1.79 -9.93
N PRO A 28 -3.54 2.30 -11.13
CA PRO A 28 -2.16 2.64 -11.50
C PRO A 28 -1.61 3.88 -10.77
N ASP A 29 -2.47 4.67 -10.14
CA ASP A 29 -2.07 5.85 -9.35
C ASP A 29 -1.25 5.47 -8.10
N ILE A 30 -1.36 4.22 -7.65
CA ILE A 30 -0.52 3.68 -6.58
C ILE A 30 0.74 3.09 -7.22
N PRO A 31 1.96 3.48 -6.77
CA PRO A 31 3.21 2.99 -7.34
C PRO A 31 3.56 1.60 -6.77
N TRP A 32 2.79 0.59 -7.18
CA TRP A 32 2.87 -0.78 -6.66
C TRP A 32 4.27 -1.40 -6.81
N LYS A 33 4.94 -1.12 -7.93
CA LYS A 33 6.26 -1.69 -8.22
C LYS A 33 7.32 -1.10 -7.31
N GLU A 34 7.26 0.19 -7.06
CA GLU A 34 8.15 0.93 -6.18
C GLU A 34 7.95 0.48 -4.73
N LEU A 35 6.70 0.34 -4.28
CA LEU A 35 6.38 -0.19 -2.94
C LEU A 35 6.91 -1.63 -2.75
N ALA A 36 6.71 -2.52 -3.73
CA ALA A 36 7.23 -3.87 -3.68
C ALA A 36 8.77 -3.91 -3.76
N GLY A 37 9.38 -3.07 -4.61
CA GLY A 37 10.83 -2.98 -4.78
C GLY A 37 11.54 -2.41 -3.56
N MET A 38 10.90 -1.48 -2.83
CA MET A 38 11.42 -0.93 -1.57
C MET A 38 11.70 -2.04 -0.55
N ARG A 39 10.79 -3.01 -0.41
CA ARG A 39 11.01 -4.18 0.45
C ARG A 39 12.28 -4.93 0.05
N ASP A 40 12.44 -5.22 -1.24
CA ASP A 40 13.58 -6.01 -1.72
C ASP A 40 14.91 -5.28 -1.46
N ILE A 41 14.92 -3.94 -1.54
CA ILE A 41 16.08 -3.12 -1.16
C ILE A 41 16.34 -3.19 0.35
N LEU A 42 15.31 -3.01 1.18
CA LEU A 42 15.46 -3.00 2.63
C LEU A 42 15.93 -4.37 3.15
N ILE A 43 15.33 -5.48 2.73
CA ILE A 43 15.71 -6.81 3.26
C ILE A 43 17.11 -7.26 2.81
N HIS A 44 17.52 -6.92 1.58
CA HIS A 44 18.79 -7.40 1.02
C HIS A 44 19.96 -6.44 1.25
N ARG A 45 19.68 -5.15 1.46
CA ARG A 45 20.71 -4.11 1.58
C ARG A 45 20.58 -3.25 2.83
N TYR A 46 19.81 -3.62 3.86
CA TYR A 46 19.63 -2.77 5.06
C TYR A 46 20.94 -2.28 5.70
N PHE A 47 22.03 -3.04 5.63
CA PHE A 47 23.34 -2.61 6.12
C PHE A 47 23.98 -1.46 5.32
N GLY A 48 23.58 -1.28 4.06
CA GLY A 48 24.03 -0.19 3.18
C GLY A 48 22.94 0.83 2.87
N VAL A 49 21.78 0.73 3.52
CA VAL A 49 20.69 1.69 3.38
C VAL A 49 20.96 2.84 4.33
N ASP A 50 21.06 4.03 3.77
CA ASP A 50 21.22 5.27 4.52
C ASP A 50 19.95 5.59 5.32
N PRO A 51 20.03 5.75 6.65
CA PRO A 51 18.90 6.12 7.49
C PRO A 51 18.21 7.44 7.08
N GLU A 52 18.93 8.40 6.48
CA GLU A 52 18.30 9.64 5.98
C GLU A 52 17.39 9.37 4.78
N THR A 53 17.79 8.46 3.91
CA THR A 53 16.95 7.99 2.79
C THR A 53 15.68 7.32 3.31
N VAL A 54 15.78 6.44 4.31
CA VAL A 54 14.60 5.81 4.95
C VAL A 54 13.68 6.86 5.56
N TRP A 55 14.26 7.85 6.24
CA TRP A 55 13.49 8.92 6.85
C TRP A 55 12.75 9.77 5.81
N THR A 56 13.39 10.06 4.68
CA THR A 56 12.80 10.79 3.55
C THR A 56 11.59 10.05 2.99
N VAL A 57 11.73 8.75 2.68
CA VAL A 57 10.62 7.93 2.18
C VAL A 57 9.43 7.95 3.15
N VAL A 58 9.69 7.80 4.45
CA VAL A 58 8.63 7.78 5.48
C VAL A 58 7.94 9.14 5.62
N LYS A 59 8.67 10.24 5.48
CA LYS A 59 8.15 11.59 5.73
C LYS A 59 7.54 12.24 4.50
N GLU A 60 8.02 11.89 3.32
CA GLU A 60 7.69 12.58 2.08
C GLU A 60 6.88 11.70 1.14
N GLU A 61 7.25 10.43 0.95
CA GLU A 61 6.62 9.55 -0.04
C GLU A 61 5.41 8.81 0.51
N ILE A 62 5.56 8.10 1.64
CA ILE A 62 4.46 7.31 2.25
C ILE A 62 3.18 8.13 2.49
N PRO A 63 3.24 9.38 3.00
CA PRO A 63 2.03 10.18 3.20
C PRO A 63 1.28 10.52 1.92
N GLN A 64 1.97 10.57 0.77
CA GLN A 64 1.35 10.85 -0.53
C GLN A 64 0.48 9.67 -0.99
N PHE A 65 0.84 8.45 -0.62
CA PHE A 65 0.11 7.24 -1.03
C PHE A 65 -1.05 6.91 -0.11
N ARG A 66 -1.01 7.32 1.16
CA ARG A 66 -2.06 7.04 2.15
C ARG A 66 -3.50 7.29 1.66
N PRO A 67 -3.84 8.43 1.00
CA PRO A 67 -5.22 8.66 0.59
C PRO A 67 -5.72 7.72 -0.51
N LEU A 68 -4.84 7.08 -1.28
CA LEU A 68 -5.25 6.25 -2.42
C LEU A 68 -5.89 4.92 -1.99
N PRO A 69 -5.26 4.07 -1.14
CA PRO A 69 -5.93 2.88 -0.60
C PRO A 69 -7.16 3.20 0.22
N GLU A 70 -7.17 4.30 0.98
CA GLU A 70 -8.33 4.73 1.78
C GLU A 70 -9.53 5.05 0.86
N LYS A 71 -9.29 5.75 -0.26
CA LYS A 71 -10.31 6.03 -1.26
C LYS A 71 -10.83 4.74 -1.91
N ILE A 72 -9.94 3.85 -2.34
CA ILE A 72 -10.33 2.58 -2.97
C ILE A 72 -11.18 1.76 -2.00
N LEU A 73 -10.74 1.62 -0.74
CA LEU A 73 -11.49 0.88 0.27
C LEU A 73 -12.89 1.44 0.45
N LYS A 74 -13.03 2.76 0.55
CA LYS A 74 -14.33 3.42 0.66
C LYS A 74 -15.22 3.15 -0.55
N GLU A 75 -14.69 3.21 -1.77
CA GLU A 75 -15.45 2.91 -2.98
C GLU A 75 -15.95 1.45 -2.99
N TYR A 76 -15.14 0.51 -2.51
CA TYR A 76 -15.51 -0.89 -2.34
C TYR A 76 -16.60 -1.10 -1.27
N GLU A 77 -16.49 -0.42 -0.13
CA GLU A 77 -17.51 -0.44 0.93
C GLU A 77 -18.85 0.12 0.42
N ASP A 78 -18.81 1.30 -0.21
CA ASP A 78 -19.99 1.98 -0.78
C ASP A 78 -20.66 1.11 -1.88
N GLU A 79 -19.90 0.37 -2.68
CA GLU A 79 -20.46 -0.54 -3.67
C GLU A 79 -21.06 -1.81 -3.05
N THR A 80 -20.43 -2.33 -1.99
CA THR A 80 -20.92 -3.50 -1.26
C THR A 80 -22.24 -3.20 -0.55
N ASP A 81 -22.33 -2.05 0.10
CA ASP A 81 -23.55 -1.59 0.77
C ASP A 81 -24.71 -1.39 -0.22
N ARG A 82 -24.43 -0.80 -1.38
CA ARG A 82 -25.42 -0.65 -2.47
C ARG A 82 -25.93 -1.99 -3.02
N ARG A 83 -25.08 -3.02 -3.08
CA ARG A 83 -25.51 -4.37 -3.51
C ARG A 83 -26.40 -5.01 -2.45
N ASN A 84 -25.98 -4.98 -1.19
CA ASN A 84 -26.72 -5.55 -0.07
C ASN A 84 -28.12 -4.92 0.13
N GLN A 85 -28.24 -3.60 -0.09
CA GLN A 85 -29.52 -2.90 0.00
C GLN A 85 -30.48 -3.32 -1.13
N LYS A 86 -29.97 -3.49 -2.36
CA LYS A 86 -30.78 -3.96 -3.51
C LYS A 86 -31.28 -5.39 -3.36
N ASP A 87 -30.52 -6.25 -2.70
CA ASP A 87 -30.91 -7.65 -2.45
C ASP A 87 -31.97 -7.76 -1.35
N THR A 88 -31.99 -6.81 -0.40
CA THR A 88 -32.99 -6.75 0.68
C THR A 88 -34.35 -6.22 0.18
N GLU A 89 -34.36 -5.33 -0.82
CA GLU A 89 -35.59 -4.78 -1.42
C GLU A 89 -36.27 -5.72 -2.44
N ARG A 90 -35.59 -6.82 -2.82
CA ARG A 90 -36.06 -7.78 -3.84
C ARG A 90 -36.60 -9.10 -3.26
N SER A 91 -36.61 -9.23 -1.93
CA SER A 91 -37.16 -10.36 -1.15
C SER A 91 -38.44 -9.96 -0.43
#